data_AF-A0A4R5PKM3-F1
#
_entry.id   AF-A0A4R5PKM3-F1
#
_cell.length_a   1.000
_cell.length_b   1.000
_cell.length_c   1.000
_cell.angle_alpha   90.00
_cell.angle_beta   90.00
_cell.angle_gamma   90.00
#
_symmetry.space_group_name_H-M   'P 1'
#
loop_
_entity.id
_entity.type
_entity.pdbx_description
1 polymer ?
#
loop_
_entity_poly.entity_id
_entity_poly.type
_entity_poly.pdbx_seq_one_letter_code
_entity_poly.pdbx_strand_id
1 'polypeptide(L)'
;MMKKASHLDKYAALFHEKMGQIDPLLQAVLTGHLIIETALDNILTIVFFHPEHVFKEARLGFSQKVQIVRAYCLRKDDNSIWDLILAVNSVRNEIAHNLAGEKRDARLQQLRSLFTAEVNGEMPTALEVEWKSLKDVPDQVIMVWACSLCTGFLGEFEADISSLRNMIDALDANINPDLERVARKTPEEAKARMKKAAKGGRTMRFRQEPSGSDGGSTG
;
A
#
# COMPACT_ATOMS: atom_id res chain seq x y z
N MET A 1 40.74 31.08 -27.60
CA MET A 1 39.28 30.84 -27.71
C MET A 1 38.89 29.75 -26.72
N MET A 2 38.18 30.09 -25.63
CA MET A 2 37.65 29.08 -24.70
C MET A 2 36.46 28.38 -25.36
N LYS A 3 36.55 27.05 -25.56
CA LYS A 3 35.40 26.21 -25.97
C LYS A 3 34.32 26.34 -24.88
N LYS A 4 33.16 26.92 -25.22
CA LYS A 4 31.96 26.85 -24.37
C LYS A 4 31.67 25.38 -24.11
N ALA A 5 31.70 24.95 -22.84
CA ALA A 5 31.30 23.60 -22.46
C ALA A 5 29.90 23.34 -23.02
N SER A 6 29.74 22.22 -23.74
CA SER A 6 28.44 21.90 -24.33
C SER A 6 27.45 21.59 -23.21
N HIS A 7 26.16 21.83 -23.44
CA HIS A 7 25.13 21.42 -22.47
C HIS A 7 25.23 19.93 -22.14
N LEU A 8 25.68 19.11 -23.09
CA LEU A 8 25.95 17.69 -22.89
C LEU A 8 27.00 17.45 -21.81
N ASP A 9 28.13 18.18 -21.84
CA ASP A 9 29.20 18.04 -20.85
C ASP A 9 28.74 18.46 -19.45
N LYS A 10 27.91 19.52 -19.37
CA LYS A 10 27.29 19.97 -18.11
C LYS A 10 26.37 18.89 -17.52
N TYR A 11 25.49 18.30 -18.32
CA TYR A 11 24.56 17.28 -17.84
C TYR A 11 25.25 15.95 -17.56
N ALA A 12 26.26 15.57 -18.35
CA ALA A 12 27.08 14.37 -18.11
C ALA A 12 27.87 14.48 -16.80
N ALA A 13 28.48 15.64 -16.52
CA ALA A 13 29.16 15.90 -15.25
C ALA A 13 28.19 15.86 -14.07
N LEU A 14 27.03 16.50 -14.18
CA LEU A 14 25.99 16.46 -13.15
C LEU A 14 25.48 15.03 -12.92
N PHE A 15 25.28 14.25 -13.97
CA PHE A 15 24.84 12.86 -13.87
C PHE A 15 25.90 11.99 -13.20
N HIS A 16 27.18 12.14 -13.56
CA HIS A 16 28.28 11.42 -12.91
C HIS A 16 28.43 11.81 -11.43
N GLU A 17 28.29 13.09 -11.11
CA GLU A 17 28.30 13.59 -9.73
C GLU A 17 27.16 12.97 -8.91
N LYS A 18 25.94 12.88 -9.48
CA LYS A 18 24.76 12.33 -8.78
C LYS A 18 24.72 10.80 -8.72
N MET A 19 25.31 10.11 -9.69
CA MET A 19 25.31 8.64 -9.75
C MET A 19 26.55 8.00 -9.11
N GLY A 20 27.60 8.77 -8.83
CA GLY A 20 28.85 8.26 -8.26
C GLY A 20 28.75 7.84 -6.79
N GLN A 21 27.61 8.07 -6.12
CA GLN A 21 27.40 7.75 -4.71
C GLN A 21 26.02 7.10 -4.54
N ILE A 22 25.99 5.85 -4.08
CA ILE A 22 24.76 5.20 -3.62
C ILE A 22 24.44 5.82 -2.26
N ASP A 23 23.38 6.63 -2.16
CA ASP A 23 22.87 7.13 -0.88
C ASP A 23 22.16 5.96 -0.15
N PRO A 24 22.75 5.41 0.94
CA PRO A 24 22.17 4.26 1.63
C PRO A 24 20.81 4.59 2.27
N LEU A 25 20.60 5.86 2.67
CA LEU A 25 19.33 6.31 3.23
C LEU A 25 18.25 6.35 2.14
N LEU A 26 18.57 6.86 0.95
CA LEU A 26 17.64 6.81 -0.20
C LEU A 26 17.20 5.38 -0.49
N GLN A 27 18.15 4.43 -0.52
CA GLN A 27 17.85 3.03 -0.76
C GLN A 27 16.96 2.44 0.34
N ALA A 28 17.26 2.72 1.61
CA ALA A 28 16.46 2.27 2.75
C ALA A 28 15.03 2.81 2.69
N VAL A 29 14.87 4.11 2.39
CA VAL A 29 13.56 4.77 2.31
C VAL A 29 12.72 4.21 1.17
N LEU A 30 13.28 4.11 -0.04
CA LEU A 30 12.54 3.60 -1.20
C LEU A 30 12.14 2.13 -1.02
N THR A 31 13.08 1.30 -0.56
CA THR A 31 12.82 -0.13 -0.34
C THR A 31 11.78 -0.32 0.76
N GLY A 32 11.95 0.34 1.91
CA GLY A 32 11.03 0.24 3.04
C GLY A 32 9.62 0.72 2.69
N HIS A 33 9.49 1.85 2.00
CA HIS A 33 8.20 2.36 1.54
C HIS A 33 7.47 1.38 0.62
N LEU A 34 8.15 0.76 -0.34
CA LEU A 34 7.55 -0.20 -1.26
C LEU A 34 7.06 -1.46 -0.53
N ILE A 35 7.82 -1.96 0.45
CA ILE A 35 7.41 -3.11 1.25
C ILE A 35 6.17 -2.77 2.08
N ILE A 36 6.14 -1.62 2.75
CA ILE A 36 4.98 -1.15 3.52
C ILE A 36 3.76 -0.99 2.61
N GLU A 37 3.92 -0.38 1.43
CA GLU A 37 2.83 -0.22 0.47
C GLU A 37 2.30 -1.58 -0.02
N THR A 38 3.19 -2.55 -0.24
CA THR A 38 2.80 -3.92 -0.61
C THR A 38 1.98 -4.59 0.50
N ALA A 39 2.40 -4.45 1.76
CA ALA A 39 1.64 -4.98 2.89
C ALA A 39 0.25 -4.32 3.01
N LEU A 40 0.16 -3.00 2.84
CA LEU A 40 -1.13 -2.29 2.80
C LEU A 40 -2.01 -2.80 1.65
N ASP A 41 -1.43 -3.05 0.48
CA ASP A 41 -2.17 -3.56 -0.67
C ASP A 41 -2.70 -4.98 -0.44
N ASN A 42 -1.91 -5.86 0.20
CA ASN A 42 -2.36 -7.19 0.63
C ASN A 42 -3.54 -7.11 1.59
N ILE A 43 -3.45 -6.24 2.60
CA ILE A 43 -4.54 -6.07 3.57
C ILE A 43 -5.81 -5.59 2.87
N LEU A 44 -5.69 -4.62 1.96
CA LEU A 44 -6.84 -4.13 1.19
C LEU A 44 -7.48 -5.22 0.32
N THR A 45 -6.72 -6.15 -0.25
CA THR A 45 -7.31 -7.28 -1.01
C THR A 45 -8.02 -8.30 -0.13
N ILE A 46 -7.68 -8.38 1.16
CA ILE A 46 -8.39 -9.24 2.12
C ILE A 46 -9.68 -8.56 2.60
N VAL A 47 -9.60 -7.27 2.90
CA VAL A 47 -10.73 -6.46 3.39
C VAL A 47 -11.83 -6.34 2.35
N PHE A 48 -11.49 -5.99 1.11
CA PHE A 48 -12.48 -5.78 0.06
C PHE A 48 -12.73 -7.06 -0.74
N PHE A 49 -14.00 -7.46 -0.87
CA PHE A 49 -14.42 -8.57 -1.73
C PHE A 49 -14.15 -8.31 -3.22
N HIS A 50 -14.21 -7.04 -3.63
CA HIS A 50 -13.98 -6.59 -5.02
C HIS A 50 -12.88 -5.51 -5.06
N PRO A 51 -11.63 -5.87 -4.75
CA PRO A 51 -10.55 -4.91 -4.56
C PRO A 51 -10.18 -4.16 -5.85
N GLU A 52 -10.54 -4.67 -7.03
CA GLU A 52 -10.34 -4.00 -8.31
C GLU A 52 -10.94 -2.58 -8.38
N HIS A 53 -12.07 -2.34 -7.70
CA HIS A 53 -12.69 -1.01 -7.67
C HIS A 53 -11.86 -0.02 -6.86
N VAL A 54 -11.22 -0.52 -5.80
CA VAL A 54 -10.34 0.27 -4.95
C VAL A 54 -9.04 0.61 -5.68
N PHE A 55 -8.44 -0.38 -6.36
CA PHE A 55 -7.15 -0.17 -7.04
C PHE A 55 -7.27 0.58 -8.37
N LYS A 56 -8.30 0.31 -9.18
CA LYS A 56 -8.41 0.85 -10.55
C LYS A 56 -9.21 2.14 -10.63
N GLU A 57 -10.36 2.16 -9.99
CA GLU A 57 -11.30 3.26 -10.09
C GLU A 57 -10.97 4.37 -9.09
N ALA A 58 -10.79 4.01 -7.81
CA ALA A 58 -10.50 4.98 -6.76
C ALA A 58 -9.05 5.48 -6.74
N ARG A 59 -8.09 4.66 -7.23
CA ARG A 59 -6.64 5.00 -7.32
C ARG A 59 -6.08 5.58 -6.03
N LEU A 60 -6.28 4.86 -4.93
CA LEU A 60 -5.87 5.33 -3.61
C LEU A 60 -4.36 5.60 -3.53
N GLY A 61 -4.00 6.78 -3.03
CA GLY A 61 -2.64 7.11 -2.64
C GLY A 61 -2.25 6.48 -1.30
N PHE A 62 -0.95 6.42 -1.02
CA PHE A 62 -0.40 5.78 0.19
C PHE A 62 -1.11 6.18 1.48
N SER A 63 -1.23 7.48 1.75
CA SER A 63 -1.90 7.96 2.98
C SER A 63 -3.37 7.55 3.06
N GLN A 64 -4.09 7.49 1.93
CA GLN A 64 -5.47 7.03 1.92
C GLN A 64 -5.57 5.53 2.24
N LYS A 65 -4.65 4.72 1.70
CA LYS A 65 -4.55 3.29 2.04
C LYS A 65 -4.32 3.11 3.54
N VAL A 66 -3.39 3.85 4.14
CA VAL A 66 -3.13 3.81 5.58
C VAL A 66 -4.40 4.10 6.39
N GLN A 67 -5.13 5.17 6.05
CA GLN A 67 -6.35 5.52 6.79
C GLN A 67 -7.43 4.45 6.69
N ILE A 68 -7.61 3.84 5.51
CA ILE A 68 -8.61 2.79 5.31
C ILE A 68 -8.23 1.52 6.07
N VAL A 69 -6.97 1.10 5.97
CA VAL A 69 -6.44 -0.06 6.69
C VAL A 69 -6.57 0.16 8.21
N ARG A 70 -6.15 1.33 8.70
CA ARG A 70 -6.29 1.75 10.12
C ARG A 70 -7.74 1.72 10.60
N ALA A 71 -8.67 2.22 9.80
CA ALA A 71 -10.10 2.22 10.13
C ALA A 71 -10.70 0.81 10.23
N TYR A 72 -10.06 -0.19 9.61
CA TYR A 72 -10.47 -1.58 9.68
C TYR A 72 -9.86 -2.31 10.89
N CYS A 73 -8.97 -1.67 11.66
CA CYS A 73 -8.43 -2.24 12.89
C CYS A 73 -9.49 -2.20 13.99
N LEU A 74 -9.75 -3.35 14.61
CA LEU A 74 -10.73 -3.44 15.68
C LEU A 74 -10.26 -2.81 17.00
N ARG A 75 -8.96 -2.89 17.31
CA ARG A 75 -8.37 -2.47 18.60
C ARG A 75 -6.96 -1.87 18.50
N LYS A 76 -6.48 -1.66 17.28
CA LYS A 76 -5.11 -1.18 16.99
C LYS A 76 -5.17 0.16 16.24
N ASP A 77 -6.32 0.81 16.18
CA ASP A 77 -6.50 2.06 15.43
C ASP A 77 -5.81 3.25 16.10
N ASP A 78 -5.62 3.24 17.41
CA ASP A 78 -4.89 4.25 18.17
C ASP A 78 -3.38 3.96 18.29
N ASN A 79 -2.91 2.85 17.72
CA ASN A 79 -1.51 2.46 17.80
C ASN A 79 -0.59 3.48 17.09
N SER A 80 0.46 3.92 17.77
CA SER A 80 1.41 4.93 17.30
C SER A 80 2.26 4.50 16.11
N ILE A 81 2.34 3.20 15.80
CA ILE A 81 2.99 2.71 14.57
C ILE A 81 2.31 3.26 13.31
N TRP A 82 1.02 3.61 13.36
CA TRP A 82 0.36 4.29 12.23
C TRP A 82 1.01 5.64 11.91
N ASP A 83 1.39 6.39 12.94
CA ASP A 83 2.04 7.69 12.77
C ASP A 83 3.48 7.50 12.28
N LEU A 84 4.15 6.42 12.69
CA LEU A 84 5.46 6.03 12.17
C LEU A 84 5.39 5.68 10.67
N ILE A 85 4.38 4.92 10.23
CA ILE A 85 4.13 4.61 8.82
C ILE A 85 3.95 5.90 7.99
N LEU A 86 3.19 6.87 8.51
CA LEU A 86 2.99 8.16 7.85
C LEU A 86 4.28 8.99 7.83
N ALA A 87 5.11 8.93 8.87
CA ALA A 87 6.41 9.58 8.90
C ALA A 87 7.37 9.01 7.85
N VAL A 88 7.40 7.69 7.66
CA VAL A 88 8.15 7.02 6.58
C VAL A 88 7.75 7.58 5.20
N ASN A 89 6.45 7.69 4.94
CA ASN A 89 5.93 8.28 3.70
C ASN A 89 6.32 9.77 3.56
N SER A 90 6.32 10.52 4.66
CA SER A 90 6.77 11.91 4.65
C SER A 90 8.24 12.05 4.28
N VAL A 91 9.13 11.21 4.83
CA VAL A 91 10.56 11.18 4.47
C VAL A 91 10.72 10.82 3.00
N ARG A 92 10.00 9.81 2.51
CA ARG A 92 9.99 9.41 1.10
C ARG A 92 9.61 10.54 0.17
N ASN A 93 8.58 11.32 0.51
CA ASN A 93 8.13 12.44 -0.32
C ASN A 93 9.19 13.56 -0.37
N GLU A 94 9.81 13.91 0.76
CA GLU A 94 10.86 14.92 0.77
C GLU A 94 12.07 14.48 -0.05
N ILE A 95 12.49 13.22 0.06
CA ILE A 95 13.61 12.68 -0.73
C ILE A 95 13.29 12.67 -2.23
N ALA A 96 12.06 12.37 -2.62
CA ALA A 96 11.64 12.41 -4.02
C ALA A 96 11.62 13.85 -4.59
N HIS A 97 11.40 14.86 -3.75
CA HIS A 97 11.32 16.25 -4.16
C HIS A 97 12.65 17.02 -4.02
N ASN A 98 13.54 16.63 -3.10
CA ASN A 98 14.81 17.31 -2.83
C ASN A 98 15.91 16.32 -2.42
N LEU A 99 17.06 16.37 -3.12
CA LEU A 99 18.24 15.55 -2.81
C LEU A 99 18.90 15.91 -1.47
N ALA A 100 18.75 17.16 -0.99
CA ALA A 100 19.22 17.61 0.32
C ALA A 100 18.49 18.90 0.75
N GLY A 101 18.25 19.09 2.05
CA GLY A 101 17.71 20.34 2.60
C GLY A 101 17.09 20.19 4.00
N GLU A 102 16.94 21.32 4.71
CA GLU A 102 16.46 21.39 6.10
C GLU A 102 15.14 20.63 6.35
N LYS A 103 14.27 20.56 5.34
CA LYS A 103 13.01 19.80 5.41
C LYS A 103 13.23 18.30 5.54
N ARG A 104 14.20 17.73 4.83
CA ARG A 104 14.56 16.30 4.92
C ARG A 104 15.01 15.98 6.34
N ASP A 105 15.90 16.80 6.89
CA ASP A 105 16.46 16.61 8.24
C ASP A 105 15.37 16.70 9.31
N ALA A 106 14.45 17.67 9.19
CA ALA A 106 13.31 17.77 10.08
C ALA A 106 12.40 16.52 10.04
N ARG A 107 12.15 15.95 8.86
CA ARG A 107 11.34 14.72 8.73
C ARG A 107 12.07 13.49 9.28
N LEU A 108 13.38 13.38 9.07
CA LEU A 108 14.19 12.31 9.64
C LEU A 108 14.22 12.39 11.17
N GLN A 109 14.35 13.60 11.73
CA GLN A 109 14.30 13.81 13.17
C GLN A 109 12.92 13.46 13.75
N GLN A 110 11.84 13.82 13.06
CA GLN A 110 10.48 13.42 13.44
C GLN A 110 10.34 11.88 13.44
N LEU A 111 10.77 11.21 12.38
CA LEU A 111 10.74 9.75 12.28
C LEU A 111 11.56 9.10 13.41
N ARG A 112 12.76 9.59 13.67
CA ARG A 112 13.61 9.11 14.77
C ARG A 112 12.92 9.27 16.11
N SER A 113 12.26 10.39 16.36
CA SER A 113 11.55 10.63 17.61
C SER A 113 10.41 9.63 17.80
N LEU A 114 9.61 9.39 16.76
CA LEU A 114 8.53 8.41 16.79
C LEU A 114 9.06 7.00 17.02
N PHE A 115 10.05 6.57 16.22
CA PHE A 115 10.71 5.27 16.40
C PHE A 115 11.26 5.10 17.82
N THR A 116 11.96 6.10 18.33
CA THR A 116 12.54 6.08 19.69
C THR A 116 11.46 5.93 20.76
N ALA A 117 10.30 6.57 20.58
CA ALA A 117 9.17 6.43 21.51
C ALA A 117 8.60 5.01 21.52
N GLU A 118 8.50 4.36 20.35
CA GLU A 118 8.03 2.97 20.26
C GLU A 118 8.99 1.98 20.95
N VAL A 119 10.30 2.17 20.76
CA VAL A 119 11.29 1.16 21.14
C VAL A 119 11.84 1.33 22.55
N ASN A 120 11.73 2.52 23.14
CA ASN A 120 12.10 2.76 24.54
C ASN A 120 11.19 2.03 25.55
N GLY A 121 10.10 1.40 25.08
CA GLY A 121 9.27 0.52 25.90
C GLY A 121 9.92 -0.84 26.18
N GLU A 122 10.60 -1.46 25.20
CA GLU A 122 10.97 -2.90 25.25
C GLU A 122 12.11 -3.31 24.29
N MET A 123 13.16 -2.50 24.09
CA MET A 123 14.25 -2.92 23.20
C MET A 123 15.08 -4.08 23.76
N PRO A 124 15.32 -5.14 22.97
CA PRO A 124 16.30 -6.16 23.32
C PRO A 124 17.69 -5.53 23.41
N THR A 125 18.38 -5.86 24.50
CA THR A 125 19.81 -5.59 24.78
C THR A 125 20.77 -5.88 23.62
N ALA A 126 20.34 -6.62 22.58
CA ALA A 126 21.09 -6.89 21.36
C ALA A 126 21.39 -5.65 20.50
N LEU A 127 20.57 -4.60 20.56
CA LEU A 127 20.78 -3.35 19.79
C LEU A 127 21.68 -2.34 20.52
N GLU A 128 21.82 -2.47 21.84
CA GLU A 128 22.70 -1.66 22.68
C GLU A 128 24.18 -2.06 22.56
N VAL A 129 24.50 -3.20 21.93
CA VAL A 129 25.85 -3.76 21.93
C VAL A 129 26.85 -2.90 21.12
N GLU A 130 26.37 -2.13 20.14
CA GLU A 130 27.25 -1.35 19.25
C GLU A 130 27.11 0.17 19.41
N TRP A 131 25.93 0.68 19.77
CA TRP A 131 25.66 2.12 19.91
C TRP A 131 25.28 2.45 21.35
N LYS A 132 26.09 3.28 22.01
CA LYS A 132 25.84 3.73 23.40
C LYS A 132 24.53 4.51 23.56
N SER A 133 23.99 5.07 22.47
CA SER A 133 22.74 5.82 22.45
C SER A 133 22.05 5.71 21.08
N LEU A 134 20.72 5.64 21.09
CA LEU A 134 19.88 5.79 19.88
C LEU A 134 20.11 7.11 19.14
N LYS A 135 20.68 8.14 19.79
CA LYS A 135 21.03 9.41 19.15
C LYS A 135 22.21 9.30 18.19
N ASP A 136 23.10 8.35 18.42
CA ASP A 136 24.33 8.17 17.65
C ASP A 136 24.15 7.25 16.44
N VAL A 137 23.02 6.53 16.39
CA VAL A 137 22.69 5.59 15.32
C VAL A 137 22.48 6.37 14.01
N PRO A 138 23.12 5.99 12.89
CA PRO A 138 22.92 6.65 11.59
C PRO A 138 21.46 6.60 11.10
N ASP A 139 21.00 7.64 10.39
CA ASP A 139 19.61 7.76 9.93
C ASP A 139 19.15 6.59 9.05
N GLN A 140 20.02 6.06 8.19
CA GLN A 140 19.71 4.90 7.35
C GLN A 140 19.39 3.66 8.19
N VAL A 141 20.05 3.50 9.35
CA VAL A 141 19.83 2.36 10.24
C VAL A 141 18.49 2.53 10.97
N ILE A 142 18.22 3.74 11.50
CA ILE A 142 16.90 4.06 12.07
C ILE A 142 15.78 3.85 11.06
N MET A 143 15.99 4.26 9.81
CA MET A 143 15.00 4.07 8.75
C MET A 143 14.70 2.59 8.51
N VAL A 144 15.74 1.75 8.43
CA VAL A 144 15.57 0.29 8.27
C VAL A 144 14.79 -0.30 9.44
N TRP A 145 15.15 0.04 10.68
CA TRP A 145 14.44 -0.47 11.86
C TRP A 145 13.01 0.03 11.96
N ALA A 146 12.75 1.30 11.66
CA ALA A 146 11.41 1.85 11.60
C ALA A 146 10.56 1.12 10.56
N CYS A 147 11.12 0.84 9.37
CA CYS A 147 10.42 0.05 8.36
C CYS A 147 10.15 -1.38 8.84
N SER A 148 11.12 -2.05 9.45
CA SER A 148 10.94 -3.40 10.01
C SER A 148 9.83 -3.45 11.06
N LEU A 149 9.78 -2.46 11.95
CA LEU A 149 8.71 -2.34 12.95
C LEU A 149 7.34 -2.14 12.29
N CYS A 150 7.25 -1.23 11.32
CA CYS A 150 6.03 -0.99 10.55
C CYS A 150 5.54 -2.25 9.83
N THR A 151 6.45 -2.99 9.18
CA THR A 151 6.10 -4.20 8.42
C THR A 151 5.74 -5.36 9.33
N GLY A 152 6.39 -5.49 10.49
CA GLY A 152 6.01 -6.48 11.50
C GLY A 152 4.59 -6.25 12.00
N PHE A 153 4.28 -5.01 12.37
CA PHE A 153 2.94 -4.60 12.78
C PHE A 153 1.87 -4.86 11.70
N LEU A 154 2.15 -4.48 10.45
CA LEU A 154 1.23 -4.74 9.34
C LEU A 154 1.07 -6.23 9.05
N GLY A 155 2.13 -7.03 9.19
CA GLY A 155 2.07 -8.48 9.00
C GLY A 155 1.19 -9.16 10.05
N GLU A 156 1.29 -8.75 11.32
CA GLU A 156 0.35 -9.22 12.35
C GLU A 156 -1.09 -8.81 12.04
N PHE A 157 -1.29 -7.56 11.61
CA PHE A 157 -2.63 -7.09 11.25
C PHE A 157 -3.19 -7.83 10.03
N GLU A 158 -2.37 -8.15 9.04
CA GLU A 158 -2.75 -8.96 7.88
C GLU A 158 -3.22 -10.35 8.30
N ALA A 159 -2.57 -10.98 9.28
CA ALA A 159 -2.98 -12.26 9.85
C ALA A 159 -4.33 -12.16 10.60
N ASP A 160 -4.50 -11.12 11.41
CA ASP A 160 -5.76 -10.84 12.11
C ASP A 160 -6.93 -10.70 11.12
N ILE A 161 -6.72 -9.94 10.04
CA ILE A 161 -7.76 -9.68 9.04
C ILE A 161 -8.01 -10.85 8.12
N SER A 162 -6.99 -11.65 7.82
CA SER A 162 -7.16 -12.93 7.12
C SER A 162 -8.05 -13.88 7.92
N SER A 163 -7.86 -13.91 9.24
CA SER A 163 -8.67 -14.72 10.16
C SER A 163 -10.11 -14.24 10.20
N LEU A 164 -10.33 -12.92 10.31
CA LEU A 164 -11.67 -12.33 10.20
C LEU A 164 -12.34 -12.67 8.87
N ARG A 165 -11.60 -12.56 7.76
CA ARG A 165 -12.13 -12.84 6.43
C ARG A 165 -12.54 -14.30 6.29
N ASN A 166 -11.75 -15.24 6.82
CA ASN A 166 -12.12 -16.66 6.86
C ASN A 166 -13.44 -16.90 7.60
N MET A 167 -13.66 -16.20 8.73
CA MET A 167 -14.92 -16.31 9.48
C MET A 167 -16.11 -15.79 8.68
N ILE A 168 -15.94 -14.67 7.96
CA ILE A 168 -16.99 -14.12 7.09
C ILE A 168 -17.29 -15.08 5.93
N ASP A 169 -16.26 -15.63 5.27
CA ASP A 169 -16.44 -16.59 4.18
C ASP A 169 -17.16 -17.87 4.65
N ALA A 170 -16.85 -18.37 5.86
CA ALA A 170 -17.53 -19.51 6.46
C ALA A 170 -19.01 -19.20 6.80
N LEU A 171 -19.29 -17.99 7.29
CA LEU A 171 -20.64 -17.54 7.57
C LEU A 171 -21.46 -17.44 6.28
N ASP A 172 -20.90 -16.86 5.21
CA ASP A 172 -21.55 -16.80 3.89
C ASP A 172 -21.83 -18.19 3.33
N ALA A 173 -20.88 -19.12 3.48
CA ALA A 173 -21.07 -20.49 3.02
C ALA A 173 -22.25 -21.20 3.71
N ASN A 174 -22.47 -20.91 4.98
CA ASN A 174 -23.59 -21.48 5.74
C ASN A 174 -24.93 -20.80 5.40
N ILE A 175 -24.94 -19.48 5.20
CA ILE A 175 -26.16 -18.72 4.91
C ILE A 175 -26.59 -18.92 3.45
N ASN A 176 -25.64 -19.00 2.52
CA ASN A 176 -25.85 -19.02 1.07
C ASN A 176 -25.18 -20.23 0.41
N PRO A 177 -25.58 -21.48 0.74
CA PRO A 177 -24.86 -22.68 0.29
C PRO A 177 -24.79 -22.83 -1.24
N ASP A 178 -25.83 -22.39 -1.95
CA ASP A 178 -25.97 -22.59 -3.39
C ASP A 178 -25.39 -21.45 -4.25
N LEU A 179 -24.90 -20.37 -3.63
CA LEU A 179 -24.31 -19.24 -4.35
C LEU A 179 -22.82 -19.45 -4.63
N GLU A 180 -22.38 -18.96 -5.79
CA GLU A 180 -20.96 -18.95 -6.16
C GLU A 180 -20.14 -18.06 -5.21
N ARG A 181 -18.98 -18.56 -4.77
CA ARG A 181 -18.12 -17.84 -3.83
C ARG A 181 -17.29 -16.77 -4.55
N VAL A 182 -17.15 -15.62 -3.89
CA VAL A 182 -16.24 -14.58 -4.35
C VAL A 182 -14.80 -15.02 -4.12
N ALA A 183 -14.07 -15.29 -5.20
CA ALA A 183 -12.67 -15.67 -5.14
C ALA A 183 -11.79 -14.54 -4.58
N ARG A 184 -10.83 -14.91 -3.73
CA ARG A 184 -9.79 -13.98 -3.27
C ARG A 184 -8.87 -13.62 -4.42
N LYS A 185 -8.43 -12.37 -4.45
CA LYS A 185 -7.51 -11.85 -5.45
C LYS A 185 -6.22 -11.41 -4.77
N THR A 186 -5.09 -11.65 -5.42
CA THR A 186 -3.84 -10.99 -5.03
C THR A 186 -3.87 -9.52 -5.46
N PRO A 187 -3.00 -8.65 -4.90
CA PRO A 187 -2.88 -7.28 -5.39
C PRO A 187 -2.57 -7.19 -6.88
N GLU A 188 -1.73 -8.09 -7.40
CA GLU A 188 -1.40 -8.17 -8.82
C GLU A 188 -2.63 -8.45 -9.67
N GLU A 189 -3.45 -9.42 -9.27
CA GLU A 189 -4.70 -9.77 -9.96
C GLU A 189 -5.73 -8.63 -9.90
N ALA A 190 -5.85 -7.99 -8.73
CA ALA A 190 -6.77 -6.86 -8.52
C ALA A 190 -6.38 -5.65 -9.38
N LYS A 191 -5.08 -5.39 -9.55
CA LYS A 191 -4.52 -4.31 -10.38
C LYS A 191 -4.48 -4.67 -11.87
N ALA A 192 -4.39 -5.94 -12.24
CA ALA A 192 -4.29 -6.38 -13.63
C ALA A 192 -5.49 -5.91 -14.46
N ARG A 193 -5.25 -5.38 -15.67
CA ARG A 193 -6.34 -5.02 -16.60
C ARG A 193 -7.23 -6.24 -16.84
N MET A 194 -8.54 -6.09 -16.61
CA MET A 194 -9.49 -7.14 -16.97
C MET A 194 -9.33 -7.47 -18.44
N LYS A 195 -9.03 -8.73 -18.78
CA LYS A 195 -9.26 -9.23 -20.14
C LYS A 195 -10.76 -9.02 -20.39
N LYS A 196 -11.12 -8.24 -21.42
CA LYS A 196 -12.53 -8.10 -21.84
C LYS A 196 -13.12 -9.50 -21.89
N ALA A 197 -14.12 -9.77 -21.06
CA ALA A 197 -14.93 -10.96 -21.19
C ALA A 197 -15.43 -10.99 -22.64
N ALA A 198 -15.04 -12.04 -23.37
CA ALA A 198 -15.52 -12.25 -24.73
C ALA A 198 -17.05 -12.22 -24.69
N LYS A 199 -17.65 -11.34 -25.49
CA LYS A 199 -19.10 -11.25 -25.71
C LYS A 199 -19.62 -12.62 -26.15
N GLY A 200 -20.09 -13.42 -25.20
CA GLY A 200 -21.00 -14.54 -25.44
C GLY A 200 -22.43 -14.05 -25.25
N GLY A 201 -22.92 -13.25 -26.18
CA GLY A 201 -24.33 -12.84 -26.19
C GLY A 201 -25.21 -14.07 -26.41
N ARG A 202 -25.92 -14.52 -25.37
CA ARG A 202 -27.06 -15.43 -25.53
C ARG A 202 -28.32 -14.59 -25.43
N THR A 203 -28.91 -14.36 -26.59
CA THR A 203 -30.15 -13.67 -26.86
C THR A 203 -31.26 -14.23 -25.98
N MET A 204 -31.71 -13.48 -24.97
CA MET A 204 -33.04 -13.68 -24.38
C MET A 204 -34.07 -13.26 -25.42
N ARG A 205 -34.58 -14.21 -26.20
CA ARG A 205 -35.82 -14.02 -26.96
C ARG A 205 -36.97 -13.99 -25.94
N PHE A 206 -37.45 -12.80 -25.63
CA PHE A 206 -38.79 -12.64 -25.08
C PHE A 206 -39.78 -13.21 -26.10
N ARG A 207 -40.44 -14.30 -25.71
CA ARG A 207 -41.58 -14.88 -26.42
C ARG A 207 -42.75 -13.92 -26.22
N GLN A 208 -43.09 -13.14 -27.25
CA GLN A 208 -44.38 -12.45 -27.29
C GLN A 208 -45.47 -13.52 -27.42
N GLU A 209 -46.39 -13.56 -26.46
CA GLU A 209 -47.64 -14.28 -26.60
C GLU A 209 -48.55 -13.51 -27.56
N PRO A 210 -49.20 -14.17 -28.54
CA PRO A 210 -50.21 -13.51 -29.35
C PRO A 210 -51.49 -13.34 -28.53
N SER A 211 -51.84 -12.09 -28.26
CA SER A 211 -53.18 -11.68 -27.82
C SER A 211 -54.20 -12.00 -28.92
N GLY A 212 -54.91 -13.10 -28.78
CA GLY A 212 -56.08 -13.42 -29.61
C GLY A 212 -57.25 -12.52 -29.21
N SER A 213 -57.49 -11.47 -29.99
CA SER A 213 -58.75 -10.73 -30.02
C SER A 213 -59.44 -11.04 -31.34
N ASP A 214 -60.30 -12.06 -31.37
CA ASP A 214 -61.28 -12.22 -32.45
C ASP A 214 -62.64 -11.80 -31.92
N GLY A 215 -63.04 -10.59 -32.32
CA GLY A 215 -64.43 -10.18 -32.39
C GLY A 215 -65.04 -10.74 -33.66
N GLY A 216 -66.09 -11.56 -33.51
CA GLY A 216 -66.91 -12.04 -34.62
C GLY A 216 -68.38 -11.79 -34.30
N SER A 217 -68.88 -10.64 -34.77
CA SER A 217 -70.31 -10.35 -34.93
C SER A 217 -70.78 -10.88 -36.28
N THR A 218 -71.94 -11.52 -36.33
CA THR A 218 -73.03 -11.44 -37.35
C THR A 218 -73.73 -12.79 -37.53
N GLY A 219 -75.07 -12.75 -37.42
CA GLY A 219 -75.96 -13.89 -37.67
C GLY A 219 -77.06 -13.99 -36.64
#